data_AF-A0A956Y821-F1
#
_entry.id   AF-A0A956Y821-F1
#
_cell.length_a   1.000
_cell.length_b   1.000
_cell.length_c   1.000
_cell.angle_alpha   90.00
_cell.angle_beta   90.00
_cell.angle_gamma   90.00
#
_symmetry.space_group_name_H-M   'P 1'
#
loop_
_entity.id
_entity.type
_entity.pdbx_description
1 polymer ?
#
loop_
_entity_poly.entity_id
_entity_poly.type
_entity_poly.pdbx_seq_one_letter_code
_entity_poly.pdbx_strand_id
1 'polypeptide(L)' 'MTKIHISEEVQQALAENRPVVALESTLITHGLPYPSNRDTALSM' A
#
# COMPACT_ATOMS: atom_id res chain seq x y z
N MET A 1 -15.26 4.74 17.11
CA MET A 1 -13.86 4.41 16.77
C MET A 1 -13.83 3.84 15.37
N THR A 2 -13.19 4.53 14.44
CA THR A 2 -12.97 4.04 13.08
C THR A 2 -12.05 2.82 13.17
N LYS A 3 -12.52 1.66 12.71
CA LYS A 3 -11.74 0.40 12.74
C LYS A 3 -10.74 0.44 11.59
N ILE A 4 -9.45 0.58 11.92
CA ILE A 4 -8.37 0.47 10.94
C ILE A 4 -8.05 -1.01 10.76
N HIS A 5 -7.99 -1.46 9.51
CA HIS A 5 -7.53 -2.80 9.17
C HIS A 5 -6.09 -2.71 8.65
N ILE A 6 -5.17 -3.42 9.31
CA ILE A 6 -3.75 -3.46 8.95
C ILE A 6 -3.43 -4.92 8.62
N SER A 7 -2.72 -5.18 7.52
CA SER A 7 -2.29 -6.55 7.19
C SER A 7 -1.36 -7.11 8.27
N GLU A 8 -1.32 -8.43 8.42
CA GLU A 8 -0.45 -9.10 9.39
C GLU A 8 1.03 -8.74 9.16
N GLU A 9 1.48 -8.71 7.90
CA GLU A 9 2.85 -8.33 7.52
C GLU A 9 3.23 -6.93 8.01
N VAL A 10 2.35 -5.94 7.80
CA VAL A 10 2.60 -4.55 8.22
C VAL A 10 2.54 -4.44 9.74
N GLN A 11 1.60 -5.14 10.40
CA GLN A 11 1.54 -5.19 11.87
C GLN A 11 2.84 -5.73 12.46
N GLN A 12 3.38 -6.81 11.90
CA GLN A 12 4.64 -7.40 12.34
C GLN A 12 5.83 -6.46 12.11
N ALA A 13 5.93 -5.86 10.92
CA ALA A 13 7.00 -4.91 10.61
C ALA A 13 7.02 -3.73 11.60
N LEU A 14 5.84 -3.18 11.93
CA LEU A 14 5.72 -2.11 12.90
C LEU A 14 6.11 -2.57 14.33
N ALA A 15 5.68 -3.75 14.75
CA ALA A 15 6.03 -4.30 16.08
C ALA A 15 7.55 -4.51 16.24
N GLU A 16 8.23 -4.89 15.16
CA GLU A 16 9.67 -5.11 15.10
C GLU A 16 10.48 -3.82 14.83
N ASN A 17 9.82 -2.65 14.74
CA ASN A 17 10.42 -1.37 14.33
C ASN A 17 11.15 -1.45 12.96
N ARG A 18 10.68 -2.33 12.06
CA ARG A 18 11.12 -2.35 10.67
C ARG A 18 10.53 -1.16 9.92
N PRO A 19 11.29 -0.55 8.98
CA PRO A 19 10.79 0.54 8.17
C PRO A 19 9.63 0.07 7.28
N VAL A 20 8.60 0.91 7.16
CA VAL A 20 7.43 0.68 6.30
C VAL A 20 7.19 1.93 5.46
N VAL A 21 6.94 1.75 4.16
CA VAL A 21 6.59 2.83 3.24
C VAL A 21 5.11 2.69 2.86
N ALA A 22 4.34 3.75 3.06
CA ALA A 22 2.95 3.80 2.62
C ALA A 22 2.87 4.23 1.15
N LEU A 23 1.98 3.59 0.38
CA LEU A 23 1.69 3.92 -1.02
C LEU A 23 0.26 4.44 -1.15
N GLU A 24 0.04 5.44 -2.00
CA GLU A 24 -1.28 6.04 -2.23
C GLU A 24 -2.06 5.27 -3.30
N SER A 25 -3.34 4.99 -3.05
CA SER A 25 -4.22 4.28 -3.99
C SER A 25 -4.89 5.19 -5.03
N THR A 26 -5.07 6.49 -4.77
CA THR A 26 -5.74 7.43 -5.70
C THR A 26 -4.97 7.56 -7.00
N LEU A 27 -3.65 7.77 -6.91
CA LEU A 27 -2.76 7.86 -8.08
C LEU A 27 -2.80 6.57 -8.90
N ILE A 28 -2.77 5.41 -8.24
CA ILE A 28 -2.88 4.12 -8.91
C ILE A 28 -4.22 4.01 -9.64
N THR A 29 -5.34 4.32 -8.98
CA THR A 29 -6.66 4.05 -9.56
C THR A 29 -7.07 5.05 -10.64
N HIS A 30 -6.81 6.34 -10.42
CA HIS A 30 -7.33 7.44 -11.25
C HIS A 30 -6.23 8.24 -11.96
N GLY A 31 -4.98 8.12 -11.53
CA GLY A 31 -3.86 8.88 -12.08
C GLY A 31 -3.11 8.16 -13.20
N LEU A 32 -3.29 6.85 -13.36
CA LEU A 32 -2.62 6.04 -14.37
C LEU A 32 -3.65 5.23 -15.19
N PRO A 33 -3.49 5.15 -16.52
CA PRO A 33 -4.35 4.30 -17.34
C PRO A 33 -4.08 2.82 -17.06
N TYR A 34 -5.07 1.98 -17.33
CA TYR A 34 -4.85 0.54 -17.41
C TYR A 34 -4.09 0.20 -18.71
N PRO A 35 -3.08 -0.71 -18.70
CA PRO A 35 -2.64 -1.55 -17.58
C PRO A 35 -1.57 -0.94 -16.67
N SER A 36 -1.08 0.26 -16.99
CA SER A 36 0.03 0.90 -16.28
C SER A 36 -0.22 1.07 -14.79
N ASN A 37 -1.46 1.32 -14.35
CA ASN A 37 -1.81 1.37 -12.92
C ASN A 37 -1.47 0.06 -12.17
N ARG A 38 -1.93 -1.07 -12.72
CA ARG A 38 -1.72 -2.40 -12.16
C ARG A 38 -0.24 -2.74 -12.17
N ASP A 39 0.43 -2.52 -13.29
CA ASP A 39 1.83 -2.87 -13.45
C ASP A 39 2.72 -2.02 -12.52
N THR A 40 2.39 -0.73 -12.37
CA THR A 40 3.06 0.16 -11.41
C THR A 40 2.89 -0.34 -9.98
N ALA A 41 1.66 -0.68 -9.56
CA ALA A 41 1.38 -1.17 -8.21
C ALA A 41 2.08 -2.49 -7.88
N LEU A 42 2.35 -3.34 -8.88
CA LEU A 42 3.06 -4.62 -8.69
C LEU A 42 4.58 -4.49 -8.74
N SER A 43 5.10 -3.41 -9.30
CA SER A 43 6.55 -3.16 -9.43
C SER A 43 7.17 -2.43 -8.24
N MET A 44 6.33 -1.89 -7.34
CA MET A 44 6.72 -1.20 -6.11
C MET A 44 6.93 -2.20 -4.98
#